data_AF-A0A1D7VEB9-F1
#
_entry.id   AF-A0A1D7VEB9-F1
#
_cell.length_a   1.000
_cell.length_b   1.000
_cell.length_c   1.000
_cell.angle_alpha   90.00
_cell.angle_beta   90.00
_cell.angle_gamma   90.00
#
_symmetry.space_group_name_H-M   'P 1'
#
loop_
_entity.id
_entity.type
_entity.pdbx_description
1 polymer ?
#
loop_
_entity_poly.entity_id
_entity_poly.type
_entity_poly.pdbx_seq_one_letter_code
_entity_poly.pdbx_strand_id
1 'polypeptide(L)'
;MSDTSADGPSAVWNTVDDLLRWLDRESALPVEQERLLRILKLSEEAGEVAQAVIGATGQNPRKGRTHSWDDVRSELCDVIVTAMVALRTLTPEARRVFEGHLERVAERVPAPPA
;
A
#
# COMPACT_ATOMS: atom_id res chain seq x y z
N MET A 1 12.57 -17.36 27.18
CA MET A 1 11.54 -16.67 26.39
C MET A 1 12.21 -15.45 25.81
N SER A 2 12.86 -15.64 24.66
CA SER A 2 13.57 -14.56 23.99
C SER A 2 12.57 -13.72 23.22
N ASP A 3 12.70 -12.42 23.43
CA ASP A 3 12.00 -11.31 22.83
C ASP A 3 12.02 -11.40 21.29
N THR A 4 10.86 -11.69 20.67
CA THR A 4 10.67 -11.64 19.21
C THR A 4 10.47 -10.19 18.78
N SER A 5 11.48 -9.36 19.03
CA SER A 5 11.56 -7.97 18.57
C SER A 5 12.64 -7.85 17.50
N ALA A 6 12.66 -8.78 16.55
CA ALA A 6 13.48 -8.66 15.35
C ALA A 6 12.67 -7.93 14.26
N ASP A 7 12.87 -6.61 14.18
CA ASP A 7 12.93 -5.86 12.93
C ASP A 7 11.64 -5.67 12.08
N GLY A 8 10.58 -5.08 12.67
CA GLY A 8 9.32 -4.78 11.99
C GLY A 8 9.45 -4.11 10.61
N PRO A 9 10.21 -3.01 10.44
CA PRO A 9 10.39 -2.36 9.14
C PRO A 9 11.14 -3.24 8.13
N SER A 10 12.12 -4.03 8.58
CA SER A 10 12.85 -4.93 7.68
C SER A 10 11.98 -6.10 7.22
N ALA A 11 11.10 -6.61 8.10
CA ALA A 11 10.17 -7.68 7.76
C ALA A 11 9.17 -7.26 6.67
N VAL A 12 8.61 -6.04 6.75
CA VAL A 12 7.66 -5.53 5.73
C VAL A 12 8.32 -5.45 4.35
N TRP A 13 9.52 -4.88 4.25
CA TRP A 13 10.22 -4.77 2.96
C TRP A 13 10.63 -6.12 2.40
N ASN A 14 10.98 -7.09 3.24
CA ASN A 14 11.23 -8.47 2.79
C ASN A 14 9.97 -9.08 2.15
N THR A 15 8.79 -8.88 2.76
CA THR A 15 7.52 -9.33 2.17
C THR A 15 7.24 -8.64 0.83
N VAL A 16 7.49 -7.34 0.72
CA VAL A 16 7.34 -6.61 -0.56
C VAL A 16 8.29 -7.15 -1.63
N ASP A 17 9.53 -7.49 -1.26
CA ASP A 17 10.51 -8.11 -2.16
C ASP A 17 10.09 -9.53 -2.60
N ASP A 18 9.47 -10.31 -1.71
CA ASP A 18 8.90 -11.62 -2.04
C ASP A 18 7.72 -11.49 -3.02
N LEU A 19 6.82 -10.54 -2.78
CA LEU A 19 5.69 -10.25 -3.66
C LEU A 19 6.14 -9.80 -5.04
N LEU A 20 7.09 -8.85 -5.11
CA LEU A 20 7.65 -8.39 -6.37
C LEU A 20 8.28 -9.55 -7.15
N ARG A 21 9.10 -10.37 -6.49
CA ARG A 21 9.71 -11.55 -7.14
C ARG A 21 8.68 -12.56 -7.62
N TRP A 22 7.55 -12.71 -6.93
CA TRP A 22 6.47 -13.56 -7.39
C TRP A 22 5.78 -12.97 -8.62
N LEU A 23 5.41 -11.69 -8.60
CA LEU A 23 4.81 -10.99 -9.74
C LEU A 23 5.71 -11.01 -10.99
N ASP A 24 7.01 -10.79 -10.82
CA ASP A 24 7.99 -10.87 -11.91
C ASP A 24 8.08 -12.27 -12.53
N ARG A 25 7.83 -13.34 -11.75
CA ARG A 25 7.81 -14.73 -12.26
C ARG A 25 6.53 -15.05 -13.02
N GLU A 26 5.39 -14.52 -12.59
CA GLU A 26 4.08 -14.79 -13.21
C GLU A 26 3.83 -13.94 -14.46
N SER A 27 4.53 -12.82 -14.62
CA SER A 27 4.34 -11.96 -15.78
C SER A 27 4.99 -12.51 -17.05
N ALA A 28 4.21 -12.47 -18.14
CA ALA A 28 4.71 -12.68 -19.50
C ALA A 28 4.93 -11.37 -20.28
N LEU A 29 4.74 -10.21 -19.64
CA LEU A 29 4.81 -8.90 -20.26
C LEU A 29 6.24 -8.32 -20.24
N PRO A 30 6.56 -7.39 -21.15
CA PRO A 30 7.82 -6.63 -21.08
C PRO A 30 7.92 -5.82 -19.78
N VAL A 31 9.13 -5.72 -19.22
CA VAL A 31 9.43 -5.02 -17.95
C VAL A 31 8.87 -3.59 -17.92
N GLU A 32 8.98 -2.85 -19.02
CA GLU A 32 8.49 -1.48 -19.09
C GLU A 32 6.95 -1.41 -19.02
N GLN A 33 6.26 -2.41 -19.57
CA GLN A 33 4.80 -2.48 -19.48
C GLN A 33 4.34 -2.91 -18.09
N GLU A 34 5.02 -3.89 -17.47
CA GLU A 34 4.80 -4.28 -16.07
C GLU A 34 4.94 -3.09 -15.12
N ARG A 35 5.98 -2.28 -15.30
CA ARG A 35 6.20 -1.08 -14.51
C ARG A 35 4.99 -0.14 -14.57
N LEU A 36 4.47 0.12 -15.76
CA LEU A 36 3.29 0.98 -15.94
C LEU A 36 2.04 0.35 -15.31
N LEU A 37 1.82 -0.95 -15.49
CA LEU A 37 0.66 -1.65 -14.93
C LEU A 37 0.65 -1.66 -13.40
N ARG A 38 1.80 -1.85 -12.76
CA ARG A 38 1.93 -1.79 -11.29
C ARG A 38 1.62 -0.40 -10.74
N ILE A 39 1.96 0.66 -11.48
CA ILE A 39 1.57 2.03 -11.13
C ILE A 39 0.06 2.22 -11.34
N LEU A 40 -0.50 1.73 -12.45
CA LEU A 40 -1.92 1.87 -12.76
C LEU A 40 -2.82 1.12 -11.77
N LYS A 41 -2.34 0.01 -11.20
CA LYS A 41 -3.03 -0.76 -10.15
C LYS A 41 -3.46 0.12 -8.97
N LEU A 42 -2.71 1.17 -8.65
CA LEU A 42 -3.10 2.14 -7.61
C LEU A 42 -4.49 2.76 -7.83
N SER A 43 -4.88 2.98 -9.09
CA SER A 43 -6.21 3.53 -9.41
C SER A 43 -7.32 2.52 -9.13
N GLU A 44 -7.04 1.23 -9.29
CA GLU A 44 -7.95 0.14 -8.98
C GLU A 44 -8.18 0.06 -7.47
N GLU A 45 -7.10 -0.05 -6.69
CA GLU A 45 -7.16 -0.13 -5.22
C GLU A 45 -7.83 1.11 -4.60
N ALA A 46 -7.53 2.32 -5.11
CA ALA A 46 -8.20 3.54 -4.67
C ALA A 46 -9.71 3.53 -4.98
N GLY A 47 -10.10 2.92 -6.10
CA GLY A 47 -11.49 2.70 -6.46
C GLY A 47 -12.18 1.70 -5.51
N GLU A 48 -11.49 0.66 -5.09
CA GLU A 48 -11.98 -0.33 -4.12
C GLU A 48 -12.15 0.29 -2.72
N VAL A 49 -11.21 1.11 -2.26
CA VAL A 49 -11.39 1.94 -1.05
C VAL A 49 -12.65 2.80 -1.15
N ALA A 50 -12.86 3.49 -2.28
CA ALA A 50 -14.04 4.33 -2.48
C ALA A 50 -15.33 3.49 -2.45
N GLN A 51 -15.33 2.31 -3.07
CA GLN A 51 -16.45 1.38 -3.05
C GLN A 51 -16.75 0.90 -1.63
N ALA A 52 -15.72 0.50 -0.86
CA ALA A 52 -15.85 0.06 0.51
C ALA A 52 -16.41 1.17 1.40
N VAL A 53 -15.96 2.42 1.26
CA VAL A 53 -16.49 3.57 2.00
C VAL A 53 -17.96 3.83 1.68
N ILE A 54 -18.34 3.82 0.40
CA ILE A 54 -19.74 3.99 -0.02
C ILE A 54 -20.61 2.87 0.58
N GLY A 55 -20.11 1.63 0.56
CA GLY A 55 -20.75 0.47 1.16
C GLY A 55 -20.85 0.55 2.68
N ALA A 56 -19.81 1.03 3.35
CA ALA A 56 -19.71 1.14 4.81
C ALA A 56 -20.49 2.31 5.39
N THR A 57 -20.76 3.33 4.58
CA THR A 57 -21.60 4.47 4.97
C THR A 57 -23.06 4.26 4.59
N GLY A 58 -23.35 3.31 3.70
CA GLY A 58 -24.70 3.06 3.19
C GLY A 58 -25.22 4.19 2.30
N GLN A 59 -24.32 4.99 1.71
CA GLN A 59 -24.67 6.17 0.90
C GLN A 59 -25.53 5.85 -0.33
N ASN A 60 -25.51 4.60 -0.81
CA ASN A 60 -26.38 4.17 -1.89
C ASN A 60 -27.74 3.68 -1.34
N PRO A 61 -28.82 4.47 -1.43
CA PRO A 61 -30.12 4.11 -0.87
C PRO A 61 -30.75 2.86 -1.51
N ARG A 62 -30.29 2.45 -2.70
CA ARG A 62 -30.77 1.22 -3.36
C ARG A 62 -30.14 -0.07 -2.82
N LYS A 63 -28.97 0.04 -2.18
CA LYS A 63 -28.20 -1.12 -1.70
C LYS A 63 -28.06 -1.18 -0.17
N GLY A 64 -28.28 -0.06 0.53
CA GLY A 64 -28.05 0.02 1.97
C GLY A 64 -26.57 -0.17 2.32
N ARG A 65 -26.29 -0.63 3.55
CA ARG A 65 -24.93 -0.95 3.99
C ARG A 65 -24.49 -2.29 3.42
N THR A 66 -23.43 -2.29 2.63
CA THR A 66 -22.89 -3.50 1.99
C THR A 66 -21.50 -3.88 2.48
N HIS A 67 -20.81 -2.96 3.14
CA HIS A 67 -19.47 -3.16 3.69
C HIS A 67 -19.43 -2.68 5.15
N SER A 68 -18.36 -3.04 5.83
CA SER A 68 -17.96 -2.62 7.16
C SER A 68 -16.79 -1.63 7.06
N TRP A 69 -16.47 -0.99 8.18
CA TRP A 69 -15.24 -0.19 8.26
C TRP A 69 -13.98 -1.06 8.31
N ASP A 70 -14.10 -2.35 8.62
CA ASP A 70 -12.97 -3.28 8.54
C ASP A 70 -12.62 -3.57 7.08
N ASP A 71 -13.61 -3.65 6.18
CA ASP A 71 -13.37 -3.74 4.73
C ASP A 71 -12.59 -2.51 4.24
N VAL A 72 -12.99 -1.30 4.66
CA VAL A 72 -12.26 -0.06 4.32
C VAL A 72 -10.80 -0.12 4.78
N ARG A 73 -10.53 -0.69 5.97
CA ARG A 73 -9.15 -0.86 6.46
C ARG A 73 -8.37 -1.86 5.62
N SER A 74 -9.00 -2.93 5.15
CA SER A 74 -8.38 -3.90 4.24
C SER A 74 -7.97 -3.21 2.94
N GLU A 75 -8.90 -2.51 2.29
CA GLU A 75 -8.62 -1.84 1.02
C GLU A 75 -7.52 -0.77 1.17
N LEU A 76 -7.47 -0.07 2.30
CA LEU A 76 -6.37 0.87 2.58
C LEU A 76 -5.02 0.17 2.72
N CYS A 77 -4.98 -1.02 3.31
CA CYS A 77 -3.77 -1.84 3.34
C CYS A 77 -3.36 -2.28 1.93
N ASP A 78 -4.32 -2.64 1.08
CA ASP A 78 -4.05 -3.05 -0.31
C ASP A 78 -3.47 -1.89 -1.15
N VAL A 79 -3.97 -0.66 -0.95
CA VAL A 79 -3.35 0.56 -1.51
C VAL A 79 -1.90 0.72 -1.04
N ILE A 80 -1.63 0.56 0.27
CA ILE A 80 -0.28 0.71 0.83
C ILE A 80 0.66 -0.34 0.22
N VAL A 81 0.28 -1.61 0.23
CA VAL A 81 1.09 -2.70 -0.32
C VAL A 81 1.35 -2.49 -1.82
N THR A 82 0.32 -2.11 -2.57
CA THR A 82 0.43 -1.81 -4.01
C THR A 82 1.39 -0.66 -4.27
N ALA A 83 1.32 0.42 -3.47
CA ALA A 83 2.25 1.55 -3.57
C ALA A 83 3.70 1.14 -3.25
N MET A 84 3.91 0.29 -2.25
CA MET A 84 5.23 -0.23 -1.91
C MET A 84 5.82 -1.10 -3.01
N VAL A 85 5.03 -2.00 -3.61
CA VAL A 85 5.43 -2.82 -4.76
C VAL A 85 5.75 -1.95 -5.98
N ALA A 86 4.93 -0.93 -6.26
CA ALA A 86 5.17 0.01 -7.34
C ALA A 86 6.48 0.79 -7.11
N LEU A 87 6.72 1.31 -5.91
CA LEU A 87 7.97 2.00 -5.56
C LEU A 87 9.18 1.06 -5.71
N ARG A 88 9.06 -0.19 -5.25
CA ARG A 88 10.14 -1.20 -5.34
C ARG A 88 10.43 -1.64 -6.78
N THR A 89 9.43 -1.57 -7.66
CA THR A 89 9.59 -1.77 -9.11
C THR A 89 10.40 -0.64 -9.76
N LEU A 90 10.30 0.59 -9.23
CA LEU A 90 11.00 1.76 -9.75
C LEU A 90 12.44 1.89 -9.24
N THR A 91 12.73 1.38 -8.04
CA THR A 91 14.06 1.51 -7.43
C THR A 91 14.35 0.38 -6.44
N PRO A 92 15.58 -0.19 -6.45
CA PRO A 92 16.02 -1.10 -5.41
C PRO A 92 16.19 -0.45 -4.02
N GLU A 93 16.31 0.87 -3.97
CA GLU A 93 16.44 1.66 -2.74
C GLU A 93 15.09 2.10 -2.16
N ALA A 94 13.97 1.50 -2.59
CA ALA A 94 12.60 1.89 -2.20
C ALA A 94 12.42 2.14 -0.70
N ARG A 95 13.00 1.27 0.15
CA ARG A 95 13.01 1.47 1.61
C ARG A 95 13.58 2.81 2.02
N ARG A 96 14.80 3.14 1.59
CA ARG A 96 15.47 4.40 1.92
C ARG A 96 14.72 5.60 1.34
N VAL A 97 14.18 5.46 0.13
CA VAL A 97 13.39 6.52 -0.52
C VAL A 97 12.14 6.83 0.29
N PHE A 98 11.43 5.79 0.75
CA PHE A 98 10.23 5.95 1.56
C PHE A 98 10.54 6.51 2.96
N GLU A 99 11.52 5.94 3.66
CA GLU A 99 11.95 6.40 4.99
C GLU A 99 12.38 7.88 4.95
N GLY A 100 13.24 8.27 3.99
CA GLY A 100 13.64 9.66 3.84
C GLY A 100 12.52 10.59 3.36
N HIS A 101 11.48 10.07 2.70
CA HIS A 101 10.27 10.85 2.43
C HIS A 101 9.45 11.09 3.71
N LEU A 102 9.27 10.05 4.52
CA LEU A 102 8.57 10.14 5.81
C LEU A 102 9.24 11.11 6.78
N GLU A 103 10.57 11.06 6.90
CA GLU A 103 11.35 12.00 7.72
C GLU A 103 11.07 13.45 7.34
N ARG A 104 11.15 13.76 6.03
CA ARG A 104 10.86 15.12 5.51
C ARG A 104 9.41 15.55 5.70
N VAL A 105 8.46 14.62 5.73
CA VAL A 105 7.06 14.92 6.05
C VAL A 105 6.92 15.19 7.55
N ALA A 106 7.56 14.39 8.40
CA ALA A 106 7.53 14.55 9.85
C ALA A 106 8.13 15.89 10.31
N GLU A 107 9.20 16.36 9.66
CA GLU A 107 9.80 17.69 9.90
C GLU A 107 8.82 18.86 9.70
N ARG A 108 7.75 18.67 8.91
CA ARG A 108 6.74 19.70 8.63
C ARG A 108 5.60 19.69 9.63
N VAL A 109 5.52 18.68 10.49
CA VAL A 109 4.44 18.56 11.48
C VAL A 109 4.73 19.53 12.63
N PRO A 110 3.86 20.54 12.88
CA PRO A 110 4.06 21.45 14.00
C PRO A 110 4.04 20.70 15.33
N ALA A 111 4.87 21.11 16.29
CA ALA A 111 4.77 20.60 17.65
C ALA A 111 3.35 20.89 18.21
N PRO A 112 2.76 19.97 18.98
CA PRO A 112 1.46 20.22 19.59
C PRO A 112 1.52 21.49 20.46
N PRO A 113 0.44 22.28 20.52
CA PRO A 113 0.40 23.45 21.38
C PRO A 113 0.63 23.04 22.84
N ALA A 114 1.42 23.86 23.55
CA ALA A 114 1.72 23.69 24.97
C ALA A 114 0.47 23.79 25.86
#